data_AF-A0A3P5YL45-F1
#
_entry.id   AF-A0A3P5YL45-F1
#
_cell.length_a   1.000
_cell.length_b   1.000
_cell.length_c   1.000
_cell.angle_alpha   90.00
_cell.angle_beta   90.00
_cell.angle_gamma   90.00
#
_symmetry.space_group_name_H-M   'P 1'
#
loop_
_entity.id
_entity.type
_entity.pdbx_description
1 polymer ?
#
loop_
_entity_poly.entity_id
_entity_poly.type
_entity_poly.pdbx_seq_one_letter_code
_entity_poly.pdbx_strand_id
1 'polypeptide(L)' 'MAILARIRINAQDFKSTKLTVAGETDNYLQSNVAVLTASEFPDLNILGLSVSPTDLEREGS' A
#
# COMPACT_ATOMS: atom_id res chain seq x y z
N MET A 1 -18.20 32.75 -8.81
CA MET A 1 -17.94 32.62 -7.37
C MET A 1 -17.91 31.14 -7.04
N ALA A 2 -16.73 30.53 -6.86
CA ALA A 2 -16.60 29.08 -6.68
C ALA A 2 -16.87 28.68 -5.22
N ILE A 3 -17.71 27.67 -5.05
CA ILE A 3 -18.03 27.06 -3.76
C ILE A 3 -16.78 26.32 -3.27
N LEU A 4 -16.24 26.73 -2.12
CA LEU A 4 -15.22 25.98 -1.39
C LEU A 4 -15.85 24.66 -0.94
N ALA A 5 -15.53 23.55 -1.61
CA ALA A 5 -15.90 22.24 -1.13
C ALA A 5 -15.26 22.03 0.25
N ARG A 6 -16.08 21.84 1.29
CA ARG A 6 -15.57 21.50 2.63
C ARG A 6 -14.91 20.13 2.56
N ILE A 7 -13.59 20.10 2.65
CA ILE A 7 -12.84 18.87 2.87
C ILE A 7 -13.17 18.39 4.28
N ARG A 8 -13.77 17.20 4.40
CA ARG A 8 -13.97 16.51 5.68
C ARG A 8 -12.98 15.36 5.75
N ILE A 9 -11.94 15.55 6.56
CA ILE A 9 -11.01 14.50 6.91
C ILE A 9 -11.70 13.56 7.91
N ASN A 10 -11.68 12.27 7.63
CA ASN A 10 -12.22 11.22 8.49
C ASN A 10 -11.25 10.03 8.58
N ALA A 11 -11.51 9.11 9.51
CA ALA A 11 -10.60 7.99 9.77
C ALA A 11 -10.38 7.06 8.56
N GLN A 12 -11.30 7.04 7.59
CA GLN A 12 -11.18 6.19 6.40
C GLN A 12 -10.17 6.75 5.40
N ASP A 13 -9.91 8.06 5.42
CA ASP A 13 -8.94 8.70 4.52
C ASP A 13 -7.51 8.21 4.80
N PHE A 14 -7.25 7.78 6.05
CA PHE A 14 -5.97 7.25 6.51
C PHE A 14 -5.85 5.72 6.48
N LYS A 15 -6.73 5.03 5.75
CA LYS A 15 -6.70 3.56 5.62
C LYS A 15 -6.47 3.17 4.17
N SER A 16 -5.63 2.16 3.97
CA SER A 16 -5.36 1.57 2.66
C SER A 16 -5.63 0.08 2.69
N THR A 17 -6.26 -0.43 1.63
CA THR A 17 -6.42 -1.87 1.37
C THR A 17 -5.46 -2.38 0.30
N LYS A 18 -4.50 -1.56 -0.13
CA LYS A 18 -3.59 -1.90 -1.24
C LYS A 18 -2.69 -3.11 -0.96
N LEU A 19 -2.52 -3.46 0.31
CA LEU A 19 -1.66 -4.56 0.77
C LEU A 19 -2.47 -5.73 1.36
N THR A 20 -3.79 -5.81 1.11
CA THR A 20 -4.63 -6.89 1.67
C THR A 20 -4.62 -8.17 0.83
N VAL A 21 -4.02 -8.12 -0.36
CA VAL A 21 -3.95 -9.25 -1.30
C VAL A 21 -2.49 -9.62 -1.46
N ALA A 22 -2.18 -10.90 -1.33
CA ALA A 22 -0.85 -11.44 -1.58
C ALA A 22 -0.48 -11.26 -3.06
N GLY A 23 0.79 -11.00 -3.31
CA GLY A 23 1.35 -10.91 -4.65
C GLY A 23 1.49 -12.28 -5.32
N GLU A 24 1.62 -12.24 -6.65
CA GLU A 24 1.86 -13.41 -7.48
C GLU A 24 3.32 -13.90 -7.27
N THR A 25 3.49 -15.17 -6.90
CA THR A 25 4.81 -15.78 -6.61
C THR A 25 5.21 -16.90 -7.57
N ASP A 26 4.35 -17.35 -8.50
CA ASP A 26 4.69 -18.30 -9.58
C ASP A 26 5.49 -17.59 -10.68
N ASN A 27 6.66 -17.12 -10.27
CA ASN A 27 7.64 -16.47 -11.11
C ASN A 27 9.03 -17.04 -10.80
N TYR A 28 10.01 -16.72 -11.64
CA TYR A 28 11.37 -17.25 -11.52
C TYR A 28 12.00 -17.04 -10.12
N LEU A 29 11.64 -15.95 -9.44
CA LEU A 29 12.18 -15.59 -8.13
C LEU A 29 11.34 -16.13 -6.97
N GLN A 30 10.24 -16.83 -7.22
CA GLN A 30 9.38 -17.45 -6.21
C GLN A 30 8.93 -16.46 -5.13
N SER A 31 8.77 -15.18 -5.50
CA SER A 31 8.56 -14.11 -4.53
C SER A 31 7.87 -12.90 -5.16
N ASN A 32 7.25 -12.10 -4.30
CA ASN A 32 6.65 -10.83 -4.65
C ASN A 32 6.96 -9.78 -3.59
N VAL A 33 7.17 -8.54 -4.02
CA VAL A 33 7.34 -7.38 -3.13
C VAL A 33 6.37 -6.30 -3.56
N ALA A 34 5.36 -6.05 -2.74
CA ALA A 34 4.42 -4.94 -2.95
C ALA A 34 4.87 -3.75 -2.11
N VAL A 35 5.24 -2.64 -2.76
CA VAL A 35 5.78 -1.46 -2.07
C VAL A 35 4.72 -0.37 -1.97
N LEU A 36 4.28 -0.04 -0.75
CA LEU A 36 3.40 1.11 -0.51
C LEU A 36 4.21 2.32 -0.07
N THR A 37 4.32 3.31 -0.96
CA THR A 37 5.04 4.57 -0.72
C THR A 37 4.08 5.75 -0.63
N ALA A 38 4.63 6.92 -0.26
CA ALA A 38 3.91 8.20 -0.32
C ALA A 38 3.32 8.52 -1.70
N SER A 39 3.87 8.00 -2.80
CA SER A 39 3.29 8.19 -4.14
C SER A 39 1.93 7.48 -4.29
N GLU A 40 1.72 6.40 -3.54
CA GLU A 40 0.52 5.58 -3.60
C GLU A 40 -0.42 5.81 -2.41
N PHE A 41 0.13 6.22 -1.27
CA PHE A 41 -0.62 6.56 -0.07
C PHE A 41 -0.04 7.86 0.52
N PRO A 42 -0.52 9.04 0.07
CA PRO A 42 0.09 10.35 0.35
C PRO A 42 0.31 10.68 1.83
N ASP A 43 -0.52 10.14 2.72
CA ASP A 43 -0.42 10.35 4.16
C ASP A 43 0.90 9.83 4.74
N LEU A 44 1.54 8.85 4.09
CA LEU A 44 2.85 8.34 4.49
C LEU A 44 3.97 9.39 4.39
N ASN A 45 3.84 10.40 3.52
CA ASN A 45 4.87 11.42 3.31
C ASN A 45 5.18 12.21 4.58
N ILE A 46 4.15 12.64 5.30
CA ILE A 46 4.31 13.46 6.51
C ILE A 46 4.83 12.61 7.67
N LEU A 47 4.50 11.32 7.68
CA LEU A 47 4.91 10.39 8.73
C LEU A 47 6.36 9.91 8.55
N GLY A 48 6.95 10.07 7.37
CA GLY A 48 8.26 9.52 7.04
C GLY A 48 8.28 7.99 7.08
N LEU A 49 7.15 7.35 6.78
CA LEU A 49 6.97 5.90 6.83
C LEU A 49 6.79 5.30 5.43
N SER A 50 7.09 4.01 5.31
CA SER A 50 6.74 3.18 4.15
C SER A 50 6.50 1.74 4.62
N VAL A 51 5.67 0.99 3.91
CA VAL A 51 5.38 -0.41 4.24
C VAL A 51 5.49 -1.25 2.98
N SER A 52 6.13 -2.42 3.10
CA SER A 52 6.26 -3.37 2.00
C SER A 52 6.16 -4.80 2.53
N PRO A 53 5.03 -5.50 2.32
CA PRO A 53 5.01 -6.95 2.49
C PRO A 53 5.88 -7.61 1.42
N THR A 54 6.48 -8.73 1.83
CA THR A 54 7.23 -9.63 0.95
C THR A 54 6.54 -10.98 1.05
N ASP A 55 5.97 -11.42 -0.06
CA ASP A 55 5.43 -12.76 -0.20
C ASP A 55 6.53 -13.67 -0.73
N LEU A 56 6.73 -14.80 -0.05
CA LEU A 56 7.72 -15.80 -0.43
C LEU A 56 6.98 -17.11 -0.64
N GLU A 57 7.11 -17.67 -1.84
CA GLU A 57 6.76 -19.06 -2.03
C GLU A 57 7.78 -19.89 -1.26
N ARG A 58 7.27 -20.69 -0.33
CA ARG A 58 8.10 -21.65 0.37
C ARG A 58 8.28 -22.83 -0.58
N GLU A 59 9.51 -23.14 -0.98
CA GLU A 59 9.82 -24.43 -1.59
C GLU A 59 9.21 -25.54 -0.71
N GLY A 60 8.18 -26.19 -1.25
CA GLY A 60 7.65 -27.42 -0.73
C GLY A 60 8.64 -28.54 -1.06
N SER A 61 8.93 -29.35 -0.03
CA SER A 61 9.66 -30.62 -0.08
C SER A 61 9.55 -31.43 -1.38
#